data_AF-A0A7Y3EN09-F1
#
_entry.id   AF-A0A7Y3EN09-F1
#
_cell.length_a   1.000
_cell.length_b   1.000
_cell.length_c   1.000
_cell.angle_alpha   90.00
_cell.angle_beta   90.00
_cell.angle_gamma   90.00
#
_symmetry.space_group_name_H-M   'P 1'
#
loop_
_entity.id
_entity.type
_entity.pdbx_description
1 polymer ?
#
loop_
_entity_poly.entity_id
_entity_poly.type
_entity_poly.pdbx_seq_one_letter_code
_entity_poly.pdbx_strand_id
1 'polypeptide(L)'
;MTRIDSVARKFLFNLCFFFMLIFIWIVVSGCAEKGQDTHNLKIGLMEEPKTLNIWLARDKWSGRVLSLMYQRLYIRDPDTLKLIPWLAEKNPVYDEAKISYTVKLRPAKWSDGSEFTSEDVAFTGRLIKEFKVPTYRARWKFIKKIETPDKHTVIFYLDKPMAVFTTRTLTSPVVQKKEWAQVVEKARNSEKPLITLQNHKIEKPVGTGPFVLKQWQQGAFLFLQKNKHFFGTGQKISGRKLGPYIDGIIFKFFGTSDAAVLAMQKGAMDMFWSGIQPGYLEDLKKEPDIRLFSNERSALYYWGFNLRKTPFNDVNLRWAIATLVDKDFIITRIVQGKGTRMDSVIPPGNKFWLQNDLPSYGQGLTREERVKKAFKILNKAGYTWKVPPVNAAGEVVRGDGIRLPSGELMSEFTILTPPADYDPLRAMSGVII
;
A
#
# COMPACT_ATOMS: atom_id res chain seq x y z
N MET A 1 72.51 -25.68 -2.21
CA MET A 1 71.09 -25.39 -1.91
C MET A 1 71.05 -23.99 -1.27
N THR A 2 71.31 -22.92 -2.03
CA THR A 2 71.58 -21.58 -1.43
C THR A 2 71.41 -20.36 -2.37
N ARG A 3 70.79 -20.51 -3.56
CA ARG A 3 70.50 -19.36 -4.46
C ARG A 3 69.01 -19.12 -4.76
N ILE A 4 68.16 -20.13 -4.58
CA ILE A 4 66.71 -20.04 -4.85
C ILE A 4 65.97 -19.34 -3.69
N ASP A 5 66.44 -19.49 -2.45
CA ASP A 5 65.78 -18.91 -1.26
C ASP A 5 65.85 -17.37 -1.18
N SER A 6 66.90 -16.77 -1.76
CA SER A 6 67.08 -15.30 -1.79
C SER A 6 66.06 -14.61 -2.69
N VAL A 7 65.75 -15.21 -3.84
CA VAL A 7 64.79 -14.66 -4.80
C VAL A 7 63.37 -14.83 -4.27
N ALA A 8 63.05 -15.99 -3.69
CA ALA A 8 61.76 -16.24 -3.05
C ALA A 8 61.50 -15.29 -1.87
N ARG A 9 62.50 -15.01 -1.02
CA ARG A 9 62.37 -14.03 0.08
C ARG A 9 62.16 -12.60 -0.42
N LYS A 10 62.86 -12.16 -1.46
CA LYS A 10 62.63 -10.82 -2.05
C LYS A 10 61.24 -10.70 -2.69
N PHE A 11 60.75 -11.77 -3.31
CA PHE A 11 59.41 -11.78 -3.89
C PHE A 11 58.32 -11.74 -2.82
N LEU A 12 58.44 -12.55 -1.76
CA LEU A 12 57.55 -12.50 -0.59
C LEU A 12 57.57 -11.16 0.13
N PHE A 13 58.75 -10.55 0.30
CA PHE A 13 58.87 -9.24 0.94
C PHE A 13 58.20 -8.14 0.12
N ASN A 14 58.41 -8.12 -1.21
CA ASN A 14 57.76 -7.16 -2.10
C ASN A 14 56.23 -7.38 -2.18
N LEU A 15 55.77 -8.64 -2.14
CA LEU A 15 54.35 -8.97 -2.13
C LEU A 15 53.69 -8.52 -0.82
N CYS A 16 54.31 -8.76 0.34
CA CYS A 16 53.85 -8.26 1.62
C CYS A 16 53.86 -6.73 1.69
N PHE A 17 54.86 -6.07 1.12
CA PHE A 17 54.94 -4.60 1.06
C PHE A 17 53.83 -4.02 0.16
N PHE A 18 53.51 -4.69 -0.95
CA PHE A 18 52.42 -4.31 -1.85
C PHE A 18 51.04 -4.50 -1.19
N PHE A 19 50.82 -5.61 -0.48
CA PHE A 19 49.60 -5.82 0.30
C PHE A 19 49.48 -4.83 1.47
N MET A 20 50.58 -4.46 2.13
CA MET A 20 50.59 -3.47 3.20
C MET A 20 50.29 -2.05 2.68
N LEU A 21 50.79 -1.69 1.49
CA LEU A 21 50.45 -0.43 0.83
C LEU A 21 48.99 -0.36 0.38
N ILE A 22 48.42 -1.47 -0.13
CA ILE A 22 46.98 -1.58 -0.43
C ILE A 22 46.15 -1.47 0.86
N PHE A 23 46.60 -2.09 1.96
CA PHE A 23 45.92 -1.99 3.25
C PHE A 23 45.97 -0.56 3.82
N ILE A 24 47.10 0.14 3.68
CA ILE A 24 47.23 1.55 4.07
C ILE A 24 46.36 2.45 3.18
N TRP A 25 46.24 2.16 1.87
CA TRP A 25 45.32 2.90 0.98
C TRP A 25 43.85 2.68 1.36
N ILE A 26 43.46 1.45 1.73
CA ILE A 26 42.10 1.12 2.22
C ILE A 26 41.83 1.80 3.57
N VAL A 27 42.83 1.90 4.46
CA VAL A 27 42.70 2.57 5.76
C VAL A 27 42.65 4.10 5.61
N VAL A 28 43.37 4.68 4.65
CA VAL A 28 43.36 6.15 4.39
C VAL A 28 42.13 6.59 3.58
N SER A 29 41.57 5.75 2.69
CA SER A 29 40.21 5.96 2.15
C SER A 29 39.10 5.66 3.17
N GLY A 30 39.44 4.99 4.27
CA GLY A 30 38.60 4.77 5.45
C GLY A 30 38.63 5.91 6.47
N CYS A 31 39.43 6.96 6.24
CA CYS A 31 39.21 8.26 6.86
C CYS A 31 37.92 8.84 6.27
N ALA A 32 36.80 8.38 6.82
CA ALA A 32 35.53 9.03 6.71
C ALA A 32 35.77 10.54 6.84
N GLU A 33 35.45 11.28 5.77
CA GLU A 33 34.92 12.62 5.95
C GLU A 33 34.00 12.50 7.17
N LYS A 34 34.25 13.28 8.22
CA LYS A 34 33.32 13.43 9.34
C LYS A 34 31.97 13.71 8.70
N GLY A 35 31.19 12.66 8.54
CA GLY A 35 29.93 12.71 7.83
C GLY A 35 29.16 13.76 8.58
N GLN A 36 28.81 14.83 7.88
CA GLN A 36 27.84 15.78 8.36
C GLN A 36 26.73 14.95 8.99
N ASP A 37 26.50 15.13 10.30
CA ASP A 37 25.64 14.26 11.10
C ASP A 37 24.22 14.46 10.59
N THR A 38 23.91 13.77 9.49
CA THR A 38 22.70 13.98 8.70
C THR A 38 21.61 13.25 9.43
N HIS A 39 20.60 14.01 9.86
CA HIS A 39 19.50 13.47 10.63
C HIS A 39 18.55 12.73 9.67
N ASN A 40 18.96 11.54 9.26
CA ASN A 40 18.24 10.66 8.35
C ASN A 40 17.42 9.63 9.13
N LEU A 41 16.14 9.51 8.77
CA LEU A 41 15.26 8.50 9.34
C LEU A 41 15.38 7.17 8.57
N LYS A 42 15.74 6.09 9.26
CA LYS A 42 15.85 4.74 8.70
C LYS A 42 14.52 4.01 8.89
N ILE A 43 13.82 3.76 7.78
CA ILE A 43 12.52 3.07 7.80
C ILE A 43 12.63 1.68 7.18
N GLY A 44 12.24 0.65 7.92
CA GLY A 44 12.15 -0.72 7.41
C GLY A 44 10.85 -0.97 6.62
N LEU A 45 10.98 -1.56 5.44
CA LEU A 45 9.90 -2.10 4.62
C LEU A 45 10.07 -3.63 4.47
N MET A 46 8.97 -4.34 4.25
CA MET A 46 9.05 -5.78 3.97
C MET A 46 9.63 -6.06 2.59
N GLU A 47 9.15 -5.32 1.58
CA GLU A 47 9.59 -5.50 0.20
C GLU A 47 10.01 -4.16 -0.39
N GLU A 48 10.87 -4.25 -1.39
CA GLU A 48 11.29 -3.14 -2.23
C GLU A 48 10.13 -2.61 -3.10
N PRO A 49 10.02 -1.29 -3.33
CA PRO A 49 9.13 -0.73 -4.34
C PRO A 49 9.33 -1.38 -5.71
N LYS A 50 8.25 -1.79 -6.37
CA LYS A 50 8.34 -2.39 -7.71
C LYS A 50 8.60 -1.37 -8.82
N THR A 51 8.26 -0.10 -8.59
CA THR A 51 8.39 0.95 -9.59
C THR A 51 8.35 2.35 -8.99
N LEU A 52 8.97 3.30 -9.68
CA LEU A 52 8.83 4.73 -9.43
C LEU A 52 7.81 5.41 -10.36
N ASN A 53 7.22 4.67 -11.31
CA ASN A 53 6.18 5.19 -12.18
C ASN A 53 4.82 5.17 -11.45
N ILE A 54 4.28 6.36 -11.16
CA ILE A 54 3.03 6.55 -10.43
C ILE A 54 1.79 5.93 -11.11
N TRP A 55 1.84 5.70 -12.43
CA TRP A 55 0.75 5.10 -13.21
C TRP A 55 0.85 3.57 -13.32
N LEU A 56 2.02 3.00 -13.03
CA LEU A 56 2.23 1.54 -12.93
C LEU A 56 2.11 1.03 -11.49
N ALA A 57 2.46 1.85 -10.49
CA ALA A 57 2.49 1.48 -9.09
C ALA A 57 1.14 0.92 -8.59
N ARG A 58 1.11 -0.38 -8.28
CA ARG A 58 -0.07 -1.09 -7.73
C ARG A 58 0.22 -1.77 -6.40
N ASP A 59 1.48 -1.96 -6.05
CA ASP A 59 1.88 -2.49 -4.78
C ASP A 59 1.93 -1.40 -3.70
N LYS A 60 1.82 -1.85 -2.45
CA LYS A 60 1.76 -0.98 -1.27
C LYS A 60 3.04 -0.17 -1.07
N TRP A 61 4.21 -0.73 -1.40
CA TRP A 61 5.51 -0.15 -1.09
C TRP A 61 5.87 0.97 -2.04
N SER A 62 5.68 0.77 -3.35
CA SER A 62 5.75 1.85 -4.34
C SER A 62 4.81 3.00 -3.96
N GLY A 63 3.55 2.69 -3.62
CA GLY A 63 2.57 3.71 -3.22
C GLY A 63 3.01 4.56 -2.02
N ARG A 64 3.67 3.96 -1.02
CA ARG A 64 4.18 4.68 0.16
C ARG A 64 5.32 5.62 -0.20
N VAL A 65 6.35 5.11 -0.87
CA VAL A 65 7.52 5.91 -1.28
C VAL A 65 7.07 7.04 -2.21
N LEU A 66 6.24 6.75 -3.21
CA LEU A 66 5.73 7.74 -4.15
C LEU A 66 4.87 8.81 -3.47
N SER A 67 4.14 8.49 -2.40
CA SER A 67 3.33 9.47 -1.67
C SER A 67 4.14 10.54 -0.94
N LEU A 68 5.45 10.33 -0.75
CA LEU A 68 6.37 11.33 -0.20
C LEU A 68 6.93 12.29 -1.28
N MET A 69 6.73 11.97 -2.55
CA MET A 69 7.19 12.77 -3.70
C MET A 69 6.02 13.40 -4.45
N TYR A 70 4.99 12.62 -4.80
CA TYR A 70 3.80 13.08 -5.52
C TYR A 70 2.68 13.48 -4.55
N GLN A 71 2.32 14.76 -4.55
CA GLN A 71 1.28 15.30 -3.66
C GLN A 71 -0.07 15.47 -4.38
N ARG A 72 -1.08 15.78 -3.57
CA ARG A 72 -2.49 15.87 -3.96
C ARG A 72 -3.00 17.28 -3.68
N LEU A 73 -4.13 17.65 -4.29
CA LEU A 73 -4.78 18.92 -3.98
C LEU A 73 -5.29 18.95 -2.54
N TYR A 74 -5.81 17.82 -2.06
CA TYR A 74 -6.31 17.64 -0.70
C TYR A 74 -5.78 16.34 -0.10
N ILE A 75 -5.59 16.35 1.22
CA ILE A 75 -5.26 15.17 2.02
C ILE A 75 -6.35 14.93 3.07
N ARG A 76 -6.33 13.76 3.71
CA ARG A 76 -7.19 13.49 4.86
C ARG A 76 -6.42 13.76 6.14
N ASP A 77 -7.04 14.48 7.04
CA ASP A 77 -6.56 14.60 8.41
C ASP A 77 -6.49 13.21 9.04
N PRO A 78 -5.36 12.82 9.66
CA PRO A 78 -5.22 11.48 10.23
C PRO A 78 -6.14 11.22 11.42
N ASP A 79 -6.53 12.27 12.16
CA ASP A 79 -7.32 12.13 13.39
C ASP A 79 -8.82 12.23 13.11
N THR A 80 -9.22 13.19 12.27
CA THR A 80 -10.62 13.53 12.01
C THR A 80 -11.14 13.00 10.67
N LEU A 81 -10.26 12.51 9.79
CA LEU A 81 -10.55 12.07 8.42
C LEU A 81 -11.15 13.14 7.49
N LYS A 82 -11.28 14.38 7.97
CA LYS A 82 -11.73 15.54 7.21
C LYS A 82 -10.74 15.86 6.10
N LEU A 83 -11.24 16.39 4.99
CA LEU A 83 -10.37 16.87 3.91
C LEU A 83 -9.68 18.16 4.34
N ILE A 84 -8.36 18.21 4.14
CA ILE A 84 -7.52 19.37 4.37
C ILE A 84 -7.01 19.87 3.01
N PRO A 85 -7.19 21.15 2.68
CA PRO A 85 -6.53 21.78 1.54
C PRO A 85 -5.01 21.64 1.66
N TRP A 86 -4.38 21.02 0.67
CA TRP A 86 -2.94 20.76 0.65
C TRP A 86 -2.24 21.59 -0.41
N LEU A 87 -2.13 21.12 -1.66
CA LEU A 87 -1.75 22.00 -2.79
C LEU A 87 -2.87 22.99 -3.12
N ALA A 88 -4.13 22.67 -2.76
CA ALA A 88 -5.21 23.65 -2.76
C ALA A 88 -5.07 24.62 -1.58
N GLU A 89 -5.43 25.87 -1.82
CA GLU A 89 -5.37 26.94 -0.81
C GLU A 89 -6.48 26.80 0.24
N LYS A 90 -7.69 26.48 -0.22
CA LYS A 90 -8.91 26.42 0.59
C LYS A 90 -9.86 25.35 0.05
N ASN A 91 -10.99 25.17 0.72
CA ASN A 91 -12.04 24.25 0.26
C ASN A 91 -12.54 24.61 -1.14
N PRO A 92 -12.95 23.62 -1.94
CA PRO A 92 -13.41 23.86 -3.30
C PRO A 92 -14.80 24.49 -3.26
N VAL A 93 -15.08 25.41 -4.19
CA VAL A 93 -16.39 26.09 -4.30
C VAL A 93 -17.23 25.36 -5.33
N TYR A 94 -18.40 24.86 -4.93
CA TYR A 94 -19.36 24.22 -5.84
C TYR A 94 -20.30 25.26 -6.45
N ASP A 95 -20.47 25.20 -7.76
CA ASP A 95 -21.48 25.96 -8.53
C ASP A 95 -22.50 24.95 -9.07
N GLU A 96 -23.72 25.01 -8.55
CA GLU A 96 -24.80 24.09 -8.88
C GLU A 96 -25.32 24.28 -10.31
N ALA A 97 -25.43 25.54 -10.77
CA ALA A 97 -25.92 25.87 -12.10
C ALA A 97 -24.99 25.32 -13.20
N LYS A 98 -23.68 25.33 -12.95
CA LYS A 98 -22.67 24.79 -13.88
C LYS A 98 -22.29 23.33 -13.59
N ILE A 99 -22.77 22.77 -12.48
CA ILE A 99 -22.33 21.47 -11.93
C ILE A 99 -20.80 21.40 -11.91
N SER A 100 -20.17 22.36 -11.24
CA SER A 100 -18.72 22.53 -11.28
C SER A 100 -18.10 22.81 -9.92
N TYR A 101 -16.82 22.49 -9.78
CA TYR A 101 -16.01 22.83 -8.62
C TYR A 101 -14.84 23.72 -9.02
N THR A 102 -14.72 24.88 -8.39
CA THR A 102 -13.55 25.76 -8.51
C THR A 102 -12.57 25.49 -7.38
N VAL A 103 -11.30 25.23 -7.75
CA VAL A 103 -10.19 25.00 -6.81
C VAL A 103 -9.14 26.08 -7.02
N LYS A 104 -8.82 26.81 -5.94
CA LYS A 104 -7.68 27.74 -5.90
C LYS A 104 -6.44 27.00 -5.39
N LEU A 105 -5.32 27.18 -6.08
CA LEU A 105 -4.04 26.54 -5.79
C LEU A 105 -3.14 27.48 -4.98
N ARG A 106 -2.35 26.91 -4.09
CA ARG A 106 -1.29 27.64 -3.40
C ARG A 106 -0.11 27.88 -4.35
N PRO A 107 0.68 28.94 -4.14
CA PRO A 107 2.01 29.04 -4.73
C PRO A 107 2.85 27.84 -4.28
N ALA A 108 3.32 27.05 -5.25
CA ALA A 108 4.17 25.90 -5.00
C ALA A 108 5.15 25.70 -6.16
N LYS A 109 6.17 24.89 -5.91
CA LYS A 109 7.16 24.52 -6.92
C LYS A 109 7.29 23.00 -6.99
N TRP A 110 7.60 22.52 -8.18
CA TRP A 110 8.09 21.18 -8.40
C TRP A 110 9.51 21.04 -7.83
N SER A 111 9.95 19.81 -7.61
CA SER A 111 11.27 19.49 -7.08
C SER A 111 12.43 19.90 -7.99
N ASP A 112 12.18 20.13 -9.28
CA ASP A 112 13.14 20.72 -10.23
C ASP A 112 13.19 22.26 -10.16
N GLY A 113 12.36 22.87 -9.31
CA GLY A 113 12.27 24.32 -9.11
C GLY A 113 11.25 25.01 -10.02
N SER A 114 10.65 24.31 -10.99
CA SER A 114 9.62 24.91 -11.84
C SER A 114 8.34 25.24 -11.07
N GLU A 115 7.57 26.19 -11.55
CA GLU A 115 6.28 26.57 -10.94
C GLU A 115 5.26 25.43 -11.07
N PHE A 116 4.50 25.18 -10.00
CA PHE A 116 3.32 24.30 -10.01
C PHE A 116 2.09 25.12 -10.41
N THR A 117 1.35 24.67 -11.42
CA THR A 117 0.23 25.45 -11.98
C THR A 117 -1.02 24.61 -12.20
N SER A 118 -2.13 25.30 -12.46
CA SER A 118 -3.43 24.74 -12.87
C SER A 118 -3.32 23.84 -14.11
N GLU A 119 -2.38 24.13 -15.02
CA GLU A 119 -2.11 23.32 -16.20
C GLU A 119 -1.60 21.91 -15.85
N ASP A 120 -0.82 21.75 -14.78
CA ASP A 120 -0.35 20.43 -14.33
C ASP A 120 -1.51 19.57 -13.83
N VAL A 121 -2.46 20.20 -13.11
CA VAL A 121 -3.68 19.55 -12.62
C VAL A 121 -4.57 19.12 -13.78
N ALA A 122 -4.81 20.02 -14.74
CA ALA A 122 -5.62 19.74 -15.92
C ALA A 122 -4.96 18.69 -16.83
N PHE A 123 -3.65 18.73 -16.98
CA PHE A 123 -2.88 17.72 -17.70
C PHE A 123 -3.02 16.35 -17.04
N THR A 124 -2.82 16.27 -15.72
CA THR A 124 -2.95 15.03 -14.95
C THR A 124 -4.34 14.41 -15.13
N GLY A 125 -5.39 15.22 -15.01
CA GLY A 125 -6.76 14.73 -15.19
C GLY A 125 -7.05 14.23 -16.60
N ARG A 126 -6.57 14.95 -17.62
CA ARG A 126 -6.68 14.53 -19.03
C ARG A 126 -5.96 13.22 -19.29
N LEU A 127 -4.70 13.09 -18.84
CA LEU A 127 -3.92 11.85 -18.92
C LEU A 127 -4.67 10.67 -18.29
N ILE A 128 -5.16 10.81 -17.05
CA ILE A 128 -5.87 9.73 -16.36
C ILE A 128 -7.10 9.27 -17.15
N LYS A 129 -7.88 10.22 -17.69
CA LYS A 129 -9.08 9.93 -18.47
C LYS A 129 -8.74 9.27 -19.80
N GLU A 130 -7.81 9.84 -20.54
CA GLU A 130 -7.40 9.41 -21.88
C GLU A 130 -6.87 7.96 -21.88
N PHE A 131 -5.90 7.68 -21.02
CA PHE A 131 -5.28 6.35 -20.92
C PHE A 131 -6.06 5.38 -20.03
N LYS A 132 -7.21 5.82 -19.47
CA LYS A 132 -8.06 5.01 -18.57
C LYS A 132 -7.24 4.40 -17.42
N VAL A 133 -6.33 5.18 -16.83
CA VAL A 133 -5.32 4.68 -15.89
C VAL A 133 -6.00 3.88 -14.76
N PRO A 134 -5.62 2.60 -14.56
CA PRO A 134 -6.18 1.76 -13.51
C PRO A 134 -6.12 2.43 -12.13
N THR A 135 -7.04 2.08 -11.23
CA THR A 135 -7.19 2.70 -9.89
C THR A 135 -7.71 4.14 -9.88
N TYR A 136 -7.36 4.96 -10.88
CA TYR A 136 -7.76 6.36 -10.97
C TYR A 136 -8.94 6.61 -11.92
N ARG A 137 -9.12 5.81 -12.98
CA ARG A 137 -10.21 5.97 -13.97
C ARG A 137 -11.58 6.23 -13.33
N ALA A 138 -11.97 5.43 -12.33
CA ALA A 138 -13.27 5.57 -11.67
C ALA A 138 -13.45 6.88 -10.90
N ARG A 139 -12.35 7.55 -10.54
CA ARG A 139 -12.34 8.85 -9.84
C ARG A 139 -12.41 10.03 -10.80
N TRP A 140 -12.10 9.83 -12.08
CA TRP A 140 -11.99 10.91 -13.07
C TRP A 140 -13.00 10.79 -14.22
N LYS A 141 -13.64 9.62 -14.40
CA LYS A 141 -14.54 9.32 -15.53
C LYS A 141 -15.74 10.25 -15.69
N PHE A 142 -16.18 10.89 -14.61
CA PHE A 142 -17.38 11.74 -14.55
C PHE A 142 -17.06 13.24 -14.67
N ILE A 143 -15.79 13.60 -14.89
CA ILE A 143 -15.40 14.98 -15.16
C ILE A 143 -15.64 15.25 -16.63
N LYS A 144 -16.52 16.18 -16.95
CA LYS A 144 -16.83 16.62 -18.31
C LYS A 144 -15.67 17.39 -18.91
N LYS A 145 -15.24 18.45 -18.23
CA LYS A 145 -14.23 19.42 -18.70
C LYS A 145 -13.39 19.92 -17.53
N ILE A 146 -12.13 20.28 -17.81
CA ILE A 146 -11.26 20.98 -16.86
C ILE A 146 -10.80 22.28 -17.52
N GLU A 147 -10.97 23.40 -16.84
CA GLU A 147 -10.50 24.71 -17.28
C GLU A 147 -9.46 25.28 -16.31
N THR A 148 -8.56 26.08 -16.87
CA THR A 148 -7.42 26.69 -16.20
C THR A 148 -7.40 28.19 -16.51
N PRO A 149 -8.41 28.96 -16.03
CA PRO A 149 -8.57 30.37 -16.42
C PRO A 149 -7.35 31.24 -16.05
N ASP A 150 -6.58 30.81 -15.06
CA ASP A 150 -5.29 31.39 -14.68
C ASP A 150 -4.37 30.31 -14.10
N LYS A 151 -3.12 30.66 -13.80
CA LYS A 151 -2.10 29.74 -13.28
C LYS A 151 -2.46 29.04 -11.96
N HIS A 152 -3.34 29.62 -11.15
CA HIS A 152 -3.66 29.15 -9.79
C HIS A 152 -5.13 28.80 -9.60
N THR A 153 -5.90 28.69 -10.69
CA THR A 153 -7.32 28.33 -10.65
C THR A 153 -7.59 27.15 -11.56
N VAL A 154 -8.26 26.14 -11.02
CA VAL A 154 -8.76 24.99 -11.79
C VAL A 154 -10.27 24.89 -11.61
N ILE A 155 -11.01 24.79 -12.70
CA ILE A 155 -12.46 24.57 -12.67
C ILE A 155 -12.74 23.18 -13.25
N PHE A 156 -13.36 22.32 -12.46
CA PHE A 156 -13.79 20.98 -12.86
C PHE A 156 -15.29 20.98 -13.10
N TYR A 157 -15.70 20.79 -14.35
CA TYR A 157 -17.11 20.57 -14.71
C TYR A 157 -17.41 19.08 -14.64
N LEU A 158 -18.51 18.70 -14.00
CA LEU A 158 -18.90 17.30 -13.84
C LEU A 158 -20.08 16.97 -14.77
N ASP A 159 -20.17 15.71 -15.19
CA ASP A 159 -21.30 15.24 -16.01
C ASP A 159 -22.63 15.22 -15.23
N LYS A 160 -22.52 15.09 -13.90
CA LYS A 160 -23.63 15.11 -12.94
C LYS A 160 -23.10 15.43 -11.54
N PRO A 161 -23.96 15.82 -10.58
CA PRO A 161 -23.55 15.96 -9.19
C PRO A 161 -22.92 14.66 -8.66
N MET A 162 -21.71 14.75 -8.13
CA MET A 162 -20.94 13.60 -7.64
C MET A 162 -20.31 13.90 -6.29
N ALA A 163 -20.96 13.47 -5.20
CA ALA A 163 -20.51 13.69 -3.82
C ALA A 163 -19.07 13.17 -3.56
N VAL A 164 -18.65 12.13 -4.28
CA VAL A 164 -17.33 11.52 -4.15
C VAL A 164 -16.21 12.28 -4.87
N PHE A 165 -16.52 13.36 -5.59
CA PHE A 165 -15.52 14.16 -6.31
C PHE A 165 -14.43 14.70 -5.38
N THR A 166 -14.83 15.39 -4.31
CA THR A 166 -13.89 16.00 -3.37
C THR A 166 -13.04 14.96 -2.65
N THR A 167 -13.63 13.82 -2.31
CA THR A 167 -13.00 12.76 -1.50
C THR A 167 -12.20 11.73 -2.28
N ARG A 168 -12.31 11.71 -3.62
CA ARG A 168 -11.60 10.75 -4.50
C ARG A 168 -10.75 11.45 -5.56
N THR A 169 -11.32 12.39 -6.29
CA THR A 169 -10.65 13.07 -7.42
C THR A 169 -9.59 14.01 -6.91
N LEU A 170 -9.95 14.91 -5.98
CA LEU A 170 -9.04 15.92 -5.44
C LEU A 170 -7.94 15.33 -4.53
N THR A 171 -8.09 14.07 -4.11
CA THR A 171 -7.08 13.28 -3.39
C THR A 171 -6.29 12.36 -4.32
N SER A 172 -6.29 12.59 -5.64
CA SER A 172 -5.40 11.90 -6.58
C SER A 172 -4.06 12.62 -6.68
N PRO A 173 -2.94 11.90 -6.91
CA PRO A 173 -1.64 12.55 -7.10
C PRO A 173 -1.66 13.42 -8.36
N VAL A 174 -0.89 14.51 -8.33
CA VAL A 174 -0.67 15.39 -9.49
C VAL A 174 0.76 15.17 -10.01
N VAL A 175 0.92 15.16 -11.33
CA VAL A 175 2.22 15.04 -11.99
C VAL A 175 2.56 16.30 -12.78
N GLN A 176 3.85 16.56 -12.99
CA GLN A 176 4.32 17.70 -13.75
C GLN A 176 4.04 17.50 -15.24
N LYS A 177 3.38 18.46 -15.88
CA LYS A 177 3.13 18.43 -17.33
C LYS A 177 4.42 18.31 -18.13
N LYS A 178 5.47 19.04 -17.73
CA LYS A 178 6.78 19.04 -18.39
C LYS A 178 7.44 17.66 -18.41
N GLU A 179 7.45 16.93 -17.28
CA GLU A 179 7.99 15.57 -17.18
C GLU A 179 7.20 14.58 -18.05
N TRP A 180 5.87 14.70 -18.08
CA TRP A 180 5.00 13.67 -18.65
C TRP A 180 4.50 13.93 -20.07
N ALA A 181 4.60 15.14 -20.59
CA ALA A 181 4.03 15.49 -21.91
C ALA A 181 4.61 14.62 -23.03
N GLN A 182 5.94 14.48 -23.11
CA GLN A 182 6.58 13.63 -24.13
C GLN A 182 6.24 12.15 -23.97
N VAL A 183 6.09 11.68 -22.73
CA VAL A 183 5.69 10.30 -22.43
C VAL A 183 4.27 10.04 -22.92
N VAL A 184 3.37 11.00 -22.71
CA VAL A 184 1.99 10.96 -23.20
C VAL A 184 1.93 10.97 -24.73
N GLU A 185 2.65 11.86 -25.40
CA GLU A 185 2.69 11.87 -26.87
C GLU A 185 3.23 10.54 -27.43
N LYS A 186 4.31 10.02 -26.85
CA LYS A 186 4.85 8.70 -27.23
C LYS A 186 3.83 7.59 -27.03
N ALA A 187 3.10 7.61 -25.92
CA ALA A 187 2.08 6.62 -25.62
C ALA A 187 0.91 6.69 -26.61
N ARG A 188 0.44 7.89 -26.99
CA ARG A 188 -0.60 8.08 -28.02
C ARG A 188 -0.25 7.46 -29.35
N ASN A 189 1.01 7.58 -29.74
CA ASN A 189 1.51 7.08 -31.03
C ASN A 189 1.94 5.61 -30.99
N SER A 190 1.63 4.87 -29.92
CA SER A 190 2.00 3.46 -29.76
C SER A 190 0.80 2.54 -29.90
N GLU A 191 1.03 1.28 -30.31
CA GLU A 191 -0.03 0.27 -30.44
C GLU A 191 -0.75 -0.03 -29.11
N LYS A 192 -0.04 0.09 -27.98
CA LYS A 192 -0.58 -0.19 -26.64
C LYS A 192 -0.36 1.02 -25.71
N PRO A 193 -1.13 2.10 -25.86
CA PRO A 193 -0.87 3.38 -25.20
C PRO A 193 -0.72 3.29 -23.67
N LEU A 194 -1.64 2.59 -23.00
CA LEU A 194 -1.58 2.41 -21.54
C LEU A 194 -0.32 1.65 -21.10
N ILE A 195 0.08 0.60 -21.84
CA ILE A 195 1.27 -0.18 -21.51
C ILE A 195 2.52 0.66 -21.71
N THR A 196 2.59 1.45 -22.79
CA THR A 196 3.70 2.38 -23.04
C THR A 196 3.84 3.40 -21.92
N LEU A 197 2.72 4.00 -21.46
CA LEU A 197 2.71 4.92 -20.33
C LEU A 197 3.19 4.25 -19.03
N GLN A 198 2.72 3.03 -18.76
CA GLN A 198 3.04 2.29 -17.53
C GLN A 198 4.47 1.76 -17.50
N ASN A 199 5.01 1.32 -18.64
CA ASN A 199 6.37 0.78 -18.73
C ASN A 199 7.43 1.87 -18.91
N HIS A 200 7.04 3.14 -19.04
CA HIS A 200 8.00 4.23 -19.06
C HIS A 200 8.80 4.28 -17.75
N LYS A 201 10.13 4.17 -17.87
CA LYS A 201 11.05 4.17 -16.73
C LYS A 201 11.22 5.59 -16.21
N ILE A 202 10.85 5.81 -14.95
CA ILE A 202 11.11 7.07 -14.23
C ILE A 202 12.33 6.86 -13.35
N GLU A 203 13.42 7.58 -13.64
CA GLU A 203 14.66 7.49 -12.85
C GLU A 203 14.71 8.52 -11.73
N LYS A 204 14.20 9.74 -11.98
CA LYS A 204 14.18 10.84 -11.01
C LYS A 204 12.79 11.48 -11.01
N PRO A 205 11.85 10.93 -10.21
CA PRO A 205 10.50 11.47 -10.09
C PRO A 205 10.49 12.98 -9.78
N VAL A 206 9.78 13.77 -10.60
CA VAL A 206 9.53 15.18 -10.30
C VAL A 206 8.21 15.35 -9.55
N GLY A 207 8.29 15.86 -8.31
CA GLY A 207 7.17 15.93 -7.38
C GLY A 207 7.09 17.25 -6.61
N THR A 208 5.96 17.48 -5.93
CA THR A 208 5.72 18.63 -5.05
C THR A 208 5.83 18.27 -3.56
N GLY A 209 6.31 17.05 -3.26
CA GLY A 209 6.38 16.49 -1.91
C GLY A 209 7.59 16.93 -1.09
N PRO A 210 7.61 16.58 0.20
CA PRO A 210 8.69 16.95 1.13
C PRO A 210 10.04 16.29 0.83
N PHE A 211 10.07 15.22 0.05
CA PHE A 211 11.30 14.51 -0.30
C PHE A 211 11.42 14.26 -1.81
N VAL A 212 12.65 14.04 -2.26
CA VAL A 212 13.01 13.66 -3.63
C VAL A 212 13.91 12.44 -3.62
N LEU A 213 13.87 11.64 -4.68
CA LEU A 213 14.78 10.50 -4.80
C LEU A 213 16.23 10.98 -4.89
N LYS A 214 17.07 10.48 -3.97
CA LYS A 214 18.53 10.66 -4.02
C LYS A 214 19.19 9.47 -4.66
N GLN A 215 18.84 8.26 -4.22
CA GLN A 215 19.44 7.03 -4.70
C GLN A 215 18.47 5.88 -4.54
N TRP A 216 18.52 4.94 -5.48
CA TRP A 216 17.89 3.64 -5.33
C TRP A 216 18.93 2.56 -5.63
N GLN A 217 19.37 1.86 -4.60
CA GLN A 217 20.24 0.70 -4.74
C GLN A 217 19.37 -0.55 -4.68
N GLN A 218 19.14 -1.15 -5.86
CA GLN A 218 18.22 -2.28 -6.00
C GLN A 218 18.58 -3.43 -5.07
N GLY A 219 17.57 -4.02 -4.44
CA GLY A 219 17.72 -5.11 -3.47
C GLY A 219 18.30 -4.71 -2.10
N ALA A 220 18.72 -3.45 -1.91
CA ALA A 220 19.33 -3.01 -0.65
C ALA A 220 18.53 -1.88 0.03
N PHE A 221 18.48 -0.70 -0.57
CA PHE A 221 17.80 0.45 0.01
C PHE A 221 17.35 1.49 -1.02
N LEU A 222 16.38 2.31 -0.62
CA LEU A 222 15.98 3.51 -1.35
C LEU A 222 16.14 4.73 -0.45
N PHE A 223 16.92 5.71 -0.89
CA PHE A 223 17.19 6.93 -0.15
C PHE A 223 16.45 8.12 -0.78
N LEU A 224 15.60 8.73 0.01
CA LEU A 224 14.98 10.02 -0.28
C LEU A 224 15.69 11.12 0.50
N GLN A 225 16.03 12.23 -0.14
CA GLN A 225 16.56 13.42 0.53
C GLN A 225 15.51 14.53 0.58
N LYS A 226 15.66 15.47 1.51
CA LYS A 226 14.80 16.64 1.67
C LYS A 226 14.65 17.42 0.35
N ASN A 227 13.40 17.76 0.01
CA ASN A 227 13.10 18.66 -1.11
C ASN A 227 13.24 20.12 -0.67
N LYS A 228 14.24 20.82 -1.19
CA LYS A 228 14.45 22.25 -0.93
C LYS A 228 13.30 23.16 -1.42
N HIS A 229 12.44 22.65 -2.31
CA HIS A 229 11.33 23.39 -2.90
C HIS A 229 9.96 23.04 -2.29
N PHE A 230 9.92 22.25 -1.20
CA PHE A 230 8.66 21.85 -0.60
C PHE A 230 7.92 23.05 -0.02
N PHE A 231 6.74 23.35 -0.59
CA PHE A 231 5.91 24.50 -0.22
C PHE A 231 5.57 24.51 1.28
N GLY A 232 5.38 23.34 1.89
CA GLY A 232 4.96 23.21 3.28
C GLY A 232 6.06 23.55 4.29
N THR A 233 7.33 23.69 3.89
CA THR A 233 8.45 23.86 4.84
C THR A 233 8.21 25.05 5.78
N GLY A 234 8.05 24.77 7.08
CA GLY A 234 7.82 25.78 8.11
C GLY A 234 6.39 26.34 8.17
N GLN A 235 5.51 25.98 7.24
CA GLN A 235 4.12 26.43 7.23
C GLN A 235 3.29 25.72 8.30
N LYS A 236 2.17 26.33 8.71
CA LYS A 236 1.17 25.72 9.58
C LYS A 236 -0.09 25.40 8.78
N ILE A 237 -0.41 24.11 8.64
CA ILE A 237 -1.65 23.66 7.98
C ILE A 237 -2.43 22.79 8.96
N SER A 238 -3.72 23.11 9.14
CA SER A 238 -4.63 22.41 10.08
C SER A 238 -4.01 22.20 11.46
N GLY A 239 -3.49 23.28 12.05
CA GLY A 239 -2.89 23.28 13.39
C GLY A 239 -1.46 22.73 13.48
N ARG A 240 -0.93 22.08 12.43
CA ARG A 240 0.38 21.39 12.48
C ARG A 240 1.45 22.18 11.74
N LYS A 241 2.60 22.41 12.39
CA LYS A 241 3.80 22.95 11.74
C LYS A 241 4.42 21.86 10.88
N LEU A 242 4.59 22.14 9.60
CA LEU A 242 5.04 21.18 8.61
C LEU A 242 6.57 21.20 8.47
N GLY A 243 7.13 20.00 8.30
CA GLY A 243 8.54 19.78 8.02
C GLY A 243 8.88 19.92 6.53
N PRO A 244 9.94 19.24 6.04
CA PRO A 244 10.66 18.17 6.71
C PRO A 244 11.70 18.66 7.74
N TYR A 245 11.69 18.01 8.90
CA TYR A 245 12.62 18.23 10.03
C TYR A 245 13.84 17.28 10.02
N ILE A 246 13.85 16.36 9.06
CA ILE A 246 14.91 15.38 8.82
C ILE A 246 15.55 15.68 7.46
N ASP A 247 16.81 15.28 7.29
CA ASP A 247 17.56 15.50 6.05
C ASP A 247 17.17 14.51 4.95
N GLY A 248 16.65 13.35 5.34
CA GLY A 248 16.24 12.31 4.42
C GLY A 248 15.66 11.08 5.11
N ILE A 249 15.23 10.13 4.27
CA ILE A 249 14.64 8.86 4.67
C ILE A 249 15.33 7.73 3.92
N ILE A 250 15.91 6.79 4.65
CA ILE A 250 16.51 5.57 4.10
C ILE A 250 15.53 4.42 4.30
N PHE A 251 14.93 3.95 3.22
CA PHE A 251 14.11 2.76 3.21
C PHE A 251 14.97 1.50 3.07
N LYS A 252 14.98 0.63 4.07
CA LYS A 252 15.65 -0.67 4.05
C LYS A 252 14.65 -1.79 3.80
N PHE A 253 15.04 -2.82 3.04
CA PHE A 253 14.18 -3.95 2.68
C PHE A 253 14.60 -5.20 3.46
N PHE A 254 13.66 -5.85 4.16
CA PHE A 254 13.99 -6.96 5.07
C PHE A 254 13.50 -8.35 4.61
N GLY A 255 12.54 -8.43 3.69
CA GLY A 255 11.98 -9.69 3.19
C GLY A 255 11.05 -10.40 4.19
N THR A 256 11.49 -10.55 5.44
CA THR A 256 10.72 -11.18 6.52
C THR A 256 10.54 -10.23 7.71
N SER A 257 9.50 -10.48 8.50
CA SER A 257 9.28 -9.67 9.71
C SER A 257 10.28 -10.00 10.81
N ASP A 258 10.73 -11.25 10.93
CA ASP A 258 11.72 -11.68 11.91
C ASP A 258 13.04 -10.92 11.72
N ALA A 259 13.51 -10.81 10.47
CA ALA A 259 14.70 -10.03 10.14
C ALA A 259 14.51 -8.54 10.48
N ALA A 260 13.33 -7.99 10.24
CA ALA A 260 13.02 -6.61 10.57
C ALA A 260 12.96 -6.38 12.09
N VAL A 261 12.34 -7.27 12.86
CA VAL A 261 12.26 -7.18 14.33
C VAL A 261 13.66 -7.22 14.93
N LEU A 262 14.49 -8.19 14.51
CA LEU A 262 15.87 -8.30 14.97
C LEU A 262 16.69 -7.04 14.64
N ALA A 263 16.52 -6.49 13.44
CA ALA A 263 17.19 -5.26 13.02
C ALA A 263 16.72 -4.05 13.85
N MET A 264 15.45 -4.00 14.25
CA MET A 264 14.93 -2.95 15.12
C MET A 264 15.51 -3.05 16.54
N GLN A 265 15.56 -4.25 17.13
CA GLN A 265 16.21 -4.49 18.44
C GLN A 265 17.69 -4.13 18.43
N LYS A 266 18.38 -4.31 17.30
CA LYS A 266 19.79 -3.92 17.11
C LYS A 266 20.00 -2.42 16.79
N GLY A 267 18.94 -1.60 16.79
CA GLY A 267 19.03 -0.17 16.46
C GLY A 267 19.37 0.12 14.99
N ALA A 268 19.20 -0.85 14.09
CA ALA A 268 19.53 -0.69 12.67
C ALA A 268 18.44 0.05 11.86
N MET A 269 17.27 0.30 12.46
CA MET A 269 16.18 1.13 11.92
C MET A 269 15.47 1.91 13.03
N ASP A 270 14.84 3.02 12.66
CA ASP A 270 14.12 3.90 13.59
C ASP A 270 12.60 3.66 13.56
N MET A 271 12.08 3.16 12.43
CA MET A 271 10.66 2.86 12.26
C MET A 271 10.48 1.64 11.36
N PHE A 272 9.61 0.72 11.75
CA PHE A 272 9.17 -0.35 10.88
C PHE A 272 7.80 -0.03 10.30
N TRP A 273 7.70 0.14 8.99
CA TRP A 273 6.44 0.55 8.35
C TRP A 273 5.52 -0.63 8.05
N SER A 274 5.58 -1.74 8.78
CA SER A 274 4.67 -2.89 8.60
C SER A 274 3.90 -3.22 9.88
N GLY A 275 3.08 -4.27 9.84
CA GLY A 275 2.55 -4.86 11.07
C GLY A 275 3.63 -5.71 11.73
N ILE A 276 3.61 -5.76 13.06
CA ILE A 276 4.41 -6.66 13.89
C ILE A 276 3.56 -7.87 14.25
N GLN A 277 4.10 -9.08 14.16
CA GLN A 277 3.41 -10.30 14.58
C GLN A 277 3.17 -10.24 16.10
N PRO A 278 1.99 -10.68 16.58
CA PRO A 278 1.67 -10.70 18.00
C PRO A 278 2.74 -11.36 18.90
N GLY A 279 3.40 -12.41 18.41
CA GLY A 279 4.46 -13.11 19.14
C GLY A 279 5.69 -12.27 19.50
N TYR A 280 5.97 -11.18 18.79
CA TYR A 280 7.09 -10.28 19.10
C TYR A 280 6.72 -9.13 20.03
N LEU A 281 5.43 -8.92 20.31
CA LEU A 281 4.99 -7.71 21.01
C LEU A 281 5.50 -7.64 22.45
N GLU A 282 5.48 -8.74 23.19
CA GLU A 282 5.94 -8.75 24.60
C GLU A 282 7.44 -8.54 24.72
N ASP A 283 8.23 -9.03 23.76
CA ASP A 283 9.67 -8.80 23.77
C ASP A 283 10.01 -7.37 23.37
N LEU A 284 9.37 -6.84 22.32
CA LEU A 284 9.57 -5.45 21.90
C LEU A 284 9.08 -4.43 22.94
N LYS A 285 8.12 -4.79 23.81
CA LYS A 285 7.71 -3.93 24.94
C LYS A 285 8.76 -3.81 26.03
N LYS A 286 9.63 -4.81 26.17
CA LYS A 286 10.70 -4.81 27.19
C LYS A 286 11.89 -3.95 26.76
N GLU A 287 11.99 -3.63 25.46
CA GLU A 287 13.06 -2.81 24.90
C GLU A 287 12.79 -1.33 25.21
N PRO A 288 13.64 -0.64 26.00
CA PRO A 288 13.37 0.72 26.48
C PRO A 288 13.31 1.77 25.36
N ASP A 289 14.02 1.53 24.26
CA ASP A 289 14.12 2.46 23.13
C ASP A 289 13.08 2.19 22.03
N ILE A 290 12.21 1.19 22.21
CA ILE A 290 11.20 0.81 21.22
C ILE A 290 9.81 1.18 21.73
N ARG A 291 9.11 1.98 20.93
CA ARG A 291 7.70 2.30 21.17
C ARG A 291 6.80 1.58 20.18
N LEU A 292 5.85 0.81 20.71
CA LEU A 292 4.81 0.18 19.92
C LEU A 292 3.60 1.09 19.77
N PHE A 293 3.08 1.19 18.55
CA PHE A 293 1.85 1.90 18.24
C PHE A 293 0.79 0.91 17.72
N SER A 294 -0.44 1.08 18.18
CA SER A 294 -1.59 0.27 17.75
C SER A 294 -2.73 1.19 17.34
N ASN A 295 -3.39 0.86 16.24
CA ASN A 295 -4.56 1.58 15.75
C ASN A 295 -5.49 0.64 14.97
N GLU A 296 -6.78 0.93 14.99
CA GLU A 296 -7.73 0.28 14.09
C GLU A 296 -7.41 0.67 12.65
N ARG A 297 -7.30 -0.33 11.78
CA ARG A 297 -7.06 -0.10 10.35
C ARG A 297 -8.39 0.11 9.63
N SER A 298 -8.44 1.11 8.75
CA SER A 298 -9.49 1.22 7.73
C SER A 298 -9.22 0.22 6.60
N ALA A 299 -9.20 -1.07 6.93
CA ALA A 299 -8.97 -2.18 6.02
C ALA A 299 -9.82 -3.37 6.47
N LEU A 300 -9.98 -4.33 5.58
CA LEU A 300 -10.70 -5.57 5.87
C LEU A 300 -10.01 -6.75 5.20
N TYR A 301 -10.08 -7.91 5.85
CA TYR A 301 -9.71 -9.19 5.27
C TYR A 301 -10.98 -9.91 4.83
N TYR A 302 -10.98 -10.47 3.62
CA TYR A 302 -12.17 -11.07 3.02
C TYR A 302 -11.82 -12.22 2.08
N TRP A 303 -12.80 -13.09 1.89
CA TRP A 303 -12.82 -14.04 0.79
C TRP A 303 -13.42 -13.38 -0.46
N GLY A 304 -12.64 -13.37 -1.55
CA GLY A 304 -13.11 -12.91 -2.85
C GLY A 304 -13.68 -14.07 -3.67
N PHE A 305 -14.98 -14.04 -3.97
CA PHE A 305 -15.64 -15.04 -4.81
C PHE A 305 -15.66 -14.62 -6.28
N ASN A 306 -15.23 -15.49 -7.19
CA ASN A 306 -15.34 -15.23 -8.62
C ASN A 306 -16.75 -15.59 -9.12
N LEU A 307 -17.66 -14.61 -9.07
CA LEU A 307 -19.08 -14.78 -9.42
C LEU A 307 -19.34 -15.11 -10.90
N ARG A 308 -18.29 -15.21 -11.74
CA ARG A 308 -18.41 -15.67 -13.13
C ARG A 308 -18.33 -17.19 -13.27
N LYS A 309 -18.04 -17.90 -12.19
CA LYS A 309 -17.89 -19.35 -12.16
C LYS A 309 -18.87 -19.97 -11.18
N THR A 310 -19.63 -20.95 -11.64
CA THR A 310 -20.39 -21.86 -10.78
C THR A 310 -19.42 -22.67 -9.91
N PRO A 311 -19.73 -22.94 -8.62
CA PRO A 311 -20.94 -22.52 -7.89
C PRO A 311 -20.79 -21.20 -7.12
N PHE A 312 -19.68 -20.46 -7.29
CA PHE A 312 -19.39 -19.26 -6.51
C PHE A 312 -20.36 -18.09 -6.76
N ASN A 313 -21.10 -18.13 -7.86
CA ASN A 313 -22.19 -17.21 -8.16
C ASN A 313 -23.43 -17.42 -7.27
N ASP A 314 -23.62 -18.59 -6.68
CA ASP A 314 -24.74 -18.87 -5.76
C ASP A 314 -24.54 -18.18 -4.40
N VAL A 315 -25.54 -17.38 -4.00
CA VAL A 315 -25.54 -16.66 -2.73
C VAL A 315 -25.66 -17.59 -1.53
N ASN A 316 -26.38 -18.71 -1.66
CA ASN A 316 -26.59 -19.67 -0.57
C ASN A 316 -25.28 -20.38 -0.21
N LEU A 317 -24.46 -20.71 -1.21
CA LEU A 317 -23.11 -21.23 -0.99
C LEU A 317 -22.26 -20.21 -0.21
N ARG A 318 -22.29 -18.94 -0.61
CA ARG A 318 -21.51 -17.89 0.08
C ARG A 318 -22.00 -17.67 1.52
N TRP A 319 -23.31 -17.74 1.78
CA TRP A 319 -23.86 -17.68 3.15
C TRP A 319 -23.50 -18.90 4.00
N ALA A 320 -23.49 -20.10 3.41
CA ALA A 320 -23.04 -21.31 4.09
C ALA A 320 -21.55 -21.20 4.47
N ILE A 321 -20.69 -20.79 3.54
CA ILE A 321 -19.26 -20.55 3.81
C ILE A 321 -19.08 -19.46 4.87
N ALA A 322 -19.78 -18.33 4.76
CA ALA A 322 -19.70 -17.26 5.76
C ALA A 322 -20.12 -17.73 7.17
N THR A 323 -21.04 -18.69 7.26
CA THR A 323 -21.48 -19.30 8.54
C THR A 323 -20.42 -20.25 9.10
N LEU A 324 -19.75 -21.01 8.24
CA LEU A 324 -18.71 -21.97 8.62
C LEU A 324 -17.43 -21.30 9.13
N VAL A 325 -17.08 -20.11 8.60
CA VAL A 325 -15.88 -19.39 9.03
C VAL A 325 -16.01 -18.92 10.49
N ASP A 326 -15.20 -19.51 11.36
CA ASP A 326 -15.13 -19.13 12.77
C ASP A 326 -14.18 -17.93 12.97
N LYS A 327 -14.75 -16.73 12.81
CA LYS A 327 -14.03 -15.47 12.99
C LYS A 327 -13.49 -15.31 14.42
N ASP A 328 -14.18 -15.83 15.43
CA ASP A 328 -13.79 -15.67 16.83
C ASP A 328 -12.60 -16.59 17.15
N PHE A 329 -12.60 -17.82 16.62
CA PHE A 329 -11.43 -18.69 16.66
C PHE A 329 -10.22 -18.06 15.95
N ILE A 330 -10.40 -17.52 14.74
CA ILE A 330 -9.31 -16.85 14.01
C ILE A 330 -8.75 -15.68 14.83
N ILE A 331 -9.64 -14.85 15.40
CA ILE A 331 -9.25 -13.69 16.21
C ILE A 331 -8.46 -14.12 17.44
N THR A 332 -8.96 -15.10 18.19
CA THR A 332 -8.36 -15.50 19.46
C THR A 332 -7.11 -16.35 19.29
N ARG A 333 -7.10 -17.30 18.35
CA ARG A 333 -6.02 -18.29 18.22
C ARG A 333 -4.96 -17.91 17.20
N ILE A 334 -5.32 -17.27 16.09
CA ILE A 334 -4.40 -16.99 14.99
C ILE A 334 -3.79 -15.61 15.12
N VAL A 335 -4.63 -14.57 15.28
CA VAL A 335 -4.15 -13.20 15.45
C VAL A 335 -4.00 -12.78 16.93
N GLN A 336 -4.12 -13.72 17.86
CA GLN A 336 -3.87 -13.56 19.31
C GLN A 336 -4.57 -12.34 19.93
N GLY A 337 -5.85 -12.16 19.58
CA GLY A 337 -6.69 -11.06 20.07
C GLY A 337 -6.36 -9.69 19.46
N LYS A 338 -5.46 -9.59 18.47
CA LYS A 338 -5.07 -8.35 17.80
C LYS A 338 -5.85 -8.08 16.51
N GLY A 339 -7.08 -8.59 16.43
CA GLY A 339 -7.99 -8.37 15.31
C GLY A 339 -9.37 -7.96 15.80
N THR A 340 -10.07 -7.16 15.01
CA THR A 340 -11.46 -6.78 15.26
C THR A 340 -12.37 -7.63 14.38
N ARG A 341 -13.42 -8.22 14.98
CA ARG A 341 -14.44 -8.93 14.22
C ARG A 341 -15.10 -7.97 13.24
N MET A 342 -15.32 -8.45 12.01
CA MET A 342 -15.97 -7.68 10.95
C MET A 342 -17.09 -8.48 10.31
N ASP A 343 -18.30 -7.92 10.35
CA ASP A 343 -19.48 -8.41 9.65
C ASP A 343 -19.97 -7.41 8.58
N SER A 344 -19.20 -6.34 8.34
CA SER A 344 -19.44 -5.32 7.32
C SER A 344 -18.30 -5.21 6.31
N VAL A 345 -18.60 -4.70 5.13
CA VAL A 345 -17.59 -4.17 4.19
C VAL A 345 -17.04 -2.81 4.63
N ILE A 346 -17.66 -2.17 5.64
CA ILE A 346 -17.18 -0.95 6.28
C ILE A 346 -16.35 -1.31 7.52
N PRO A 347 -15.05 -0.98 7.57
CA PRO A 347 -14.24 -1.25 8.75
C PRO A 347 -14.76 -0.54 10.00
N PRO A 348 -14.66 -1.17 11.20
CA PRO A 348 -15.14 -0.58 12.46
C PRO A 348 -14.56 0.81 12.77
N GLY A 349 -13.31 1.05 12.39
CA GLY A 349 -12.69 2.37 12.55
C GLY A 349 -13.35 3.49 11.75
N ASN A 350 -14.18 3.18 10.74
CA ASN A 350 -14.97 4.15 10.02
C ASN A 350 -16.34 4.36 10.70
N LYS A 351 -16.31 4.95 11.89
CA LYS A 351 -17.49 5.18 12.74
C LYS A 351 -18.59 6.01 12.07
N PHE A 352 -18.25 6.81 11.06
CA PHE A 352 -19.22 7.64 10.34
C PHE A 352 -20.16 6.83 9.45
N TRP A 353 -19.66 5.74 8.83
CA TRP A 353 -20.43 4.91 7.89
C TRP A 353 -20.77 3.53 8.45
N LEU A 354 -20.21 3.15 9.59
CA LEU A 354 -20.46 1.85 10.20
C LEU A 354 -21.89 1.78 10.72
N GLN A 355 -22.65 0.80 10.26
CA GLN A 355 -23.93 0.41 10.85
C GLN A 355 -23.68 -0.65 11.93
N ASN A 356 -24.27 -0.45 13.11
CA ASN A 356 -24.05 -1.34 14.26
C ASN A 356 -24.96 -2.57 14.27
N ASP A 357 -26.09 -2.52 13.57
CA ASP A 357 -27.03 -3.63 13.46
C ASP A 357 -26.85 -4.34 12.11
N LEU A 358 -25.98 -5.35 12.10
CA LEU A 358 -25.65 -6.12 10.90
C LEU A 358 -25.96 -7.60 11.11
N PRO A 359 -26.45 -8.30 10.07
CA PRO A 359 -26.61 -9.74 10.12
C PRO A 359 -25.28 -10.43 10.43
N SER A 360 -25.29 -11.27 11.47
CA SER A 360 -24.12 -12.03 11.83
C SER A 360 -24.18 -13.45 11.28
N TYR A 361 -23.08 -13.90 10.69
CA TYR A 361 -22.93 -15.23 10.14
C TYR A 361 -22.18 -16.11 11.14
N GLY A 362 -22.96 -16.90 11.88
CA GLY A 362 -22.44 -17.91 12.82
C GLY A 362 -21.87 -17.39 14.13
N GLN A 363 -22.00 -16.11 14.48
CA GLN A 363 -21.56 -15.62 15.80
C GLN A 363 -22.25 -16.36 16.93
N GLY A 364 -21.47 -16.67 17.97
CA GLY A 364 -21.92 -17.41 19.14
C GLY A 364 -22.19 -18.90 18.87
N LEU A 365 -22.11 -19.36 17.62
CA LEU A 365 -22.32 -20.77 17.29
C LEU A 365 -21.03 -21.58 17.48
N THR A 366 -21.18 -22.75 18.08
CA THR A 366 -20.17 -23.81 18.09
C THR A 366 -19.89 -24.32 16.67
N ARG A 367 -18.78 -25.05 16.50
CA ARG A 367 -18.45 -25.71 15.22
C ARG A 367 -19.60 -26.59 14.71
N GLU A 368 -20.22 -27.35 15.61
CA GLU A 368 -21.30 -28.26 15.27
C GLU A 368 -22.54 -27.49 14.76
N GLU A 369 -22.95 -26.45 15.48
CA GLU A 369 -24.09 -25.61 15.09
C GLU A 369 -23.85 -24.87 13.77
N ARG A 370 -22.61 -24.43 13.51
CA ARG A 370 -22.23 -23.84 12.22
C ARG A 370 -22.40 -24.82 11.07
N VAL A 371 -21.94 -26.07 11.23
CA VAL A 371 -22.11 -27.12 10.22
C VAL A 371 -23.60 -27.41 10.00
N LYS A 372 -24.39 -27.57 11.07
CA LYS A 372 -25.84 -27.80 10.97
C LYS A 372 -26.55 -26.64 10.25
N LYS A 373 -26.19 -25.39 10.56
CA LYS A 373 -26.77 -24.20 9.93
C LYS A 373 -26.37 -24.09 8.46
N ALA A 374 -25.10 -24.30 8.12
CA ALA A 374 -24.61 -24.31 6.74
C ALA A 374 -25.27 -25.42 5.91
N PHE A 375 -25.40 -26.62 6.47
CA PHE A 375 -26.14 -27.73 5.85
C PHE A 375 -27.60 -27.34 5.56
N LYS A 376 -28.31 -26.75 6.54
CA LYS A 376 -29.69 -26.28 6.35
C LYS A 376 -29.80 -25.23 5.25
N ILE A 377 -28.85 -24.29 5.15
CA ILE A 377 -28.81 -23.27 4.09
C ILE A 377 -28.68 -23.94 2.71
N LEU A 378 -27.70 -24.84 2.56
CA LEU A 378 -27.42 -25.52 1.30
C LEU A 378 -28.53 -26.48 0.89
N ASN A 379 -29.05 -27.28 1.81
CA ASN A 379 -30.12 -28.24 1.54
C ASN A 379 -31.40 -27.53 1.06
N LYS A 380 -31.77 -26.41 1.69
CA LYS A 380 -32.89 -25.57 1.23
C LYS A 380 -32.68 -24.97 -0.16
N ALA A 381 -31.42 -24.76 -0.54
CA ALA A 381 -31.04 -24.25 -1.85
C ALA A 381 -30.92 -25.35 -2.92
N GLY A 382 -31.22 -26.61 -2.59
CA GLY A 382 -31.21 -27.74 -3.53
C GLY A 382 -29.87 -28.47 -3.65
N TYR A 383 -28.87 -28.14 -2.83
CA TYR A 383 -27.65 -28.94 -2.76
C TYR A 383 -27.96 -30.29 -2.12
N THR A 384 -27.31 -31.33 -2.63
CA THR A 384 -27.44 -32.70 -2.11
C THR A 384 -26.07 -33.29 -1.84
N TRP A 385 -26.02 -34.45 -1.20
CA TRP A 385 -24.77 -35.12 -0.85
C TRP A 385 -24.90 -36.62 -1.08
N LYS A 386 -23.78 -37.29 -1.37
CA LYS A 386 -23.69 -38.74 -1.25
C LYS A 386 -23.79 -39.16 0.22
N VAL A 387 -23.07 -38.45 1.10
CA VAL A 387 -23.18 -38.57 2.55
C VAL A 387 -23.42 -37.17 3.13
N PRO A 388 -24.63 -36.88 3.66
CA PRO A 388 -24.91 -35.58 4.25
C PRO A 388 -23.99 -35.28 5.46
N PRO A 389 -23.53 -34.03 5.64
CA PRO A 389 -22.70 -33.64 6.79
C PRO A 389 -23.50 -33.60 8.12
N VAL A 390 -24.82 -33.81 8.06
CA VAL A 390 -25.70 -33.98 9.21
C VAL A 390 -26.53 -35.23 8.96
N ASN A 391 -26.37 -36.26 9.81
CA ASN A 391 -27.08 -37.53 9.64
C ASN A 391 -28.57 -37.43 10.04
N ALA A 392 -29.32 -38.51 9.89
CA ALA A 392 -30.75 -38.54 10.22
C ALA A 392 -31.04 -38.32 11.73
N ALA A 393 -30.08 -38.65 12.61
CA ALA A 393 -30.16 -38.36 14.04
C ALA A 393 -29.84 -36.88 14.37
N GLY A 394 -29.45 -36.09 13.37
CA GLY A 394 -29.10 -34.68 13.53
C GLY A 394 -27.68 -34.44 14.04
N GLU A 395 -26.81 -35.44 13.98
CA GLU A 395 -25.40 -35.36 14.41
C GLU A 395 -24.50 -34.93 13.24
N VAL A 396 -23.45 -34.18 13.54
CA VAL A 396 -22.47 -33.78 12.52
C VAL A 396 -21.51 -34.94 12.23
N VAL A 397 -21.44 -35.33 10.96
CA VAL A 397 -20.56 -36.40 10.47
C VAL A 397 -19.70 -35.90 9.32
N ARG A 398 -18.69 -36.69 8.92
CA ARG A 398 -17.90 -36.39 7.72
C ARG A 398 -18.78 -36.56 6.48
N GLY A 399 -19.24 -35.45 5.92
CA GLY A 399 -19.98 -35.44 4.66
C GLY A 399 -19.08 -35.78 3.46
N ASP A 400 -19.71 -36.26 2.38
CA ASP A 400 -19.04 -36.67 1.15
C ASP A 400 -19.90 -36.36 -0.09
N GLY A 401 -19.24 -36.07 -1.20
CA GLY A 401 -19.84 -35.95 -2.52
C GLY A 401 -20.96 -34.90 -2.61
N ILE A 402 -20.69 -33.66 -2.20
CA ILE A 402 -21.64 -32.55 -2.38
C ILE A 402 -21.94 -32.32 -3.86
N ARG A 403 -23.23 -32.20 -4.19
CA ARG A 403 -23.75 -31.94 -5.53
C ARG A 403 -24.46 -30.59 -5.57
N LEU A 404 -24.31 -29.93 -6.70
CA LEU A 404 -24.98 -28.68 -7.01
C LEU A 404 -26.51 -28.90 -7.15
N PRO A 405 -27.33 -27.84 -7.14
CA PRO A 405 -28.75 -27.95 -7.43
C PRO A 405 -29.06 -28.54 -8.82
N SER A 406 -28.11 -28.49 -9.76
CA SER A 406 -28.20 -29.17 -11.05
C SER A 406 -28.04 -30.70 -10.98
N GLY A 407 -27.65 -31.25 -9.83
CA GLY A 407 -27.33 -32.68 -9.62
C GLY A 407 -25.86 -33.04 -9.93
N GLU A 408 -25.11 -32.14 -10.57
CA GLU A 408 -23.70 -32.32 -10.86
C GLU A 408 -22.86 -32.35 -9.57
N LEU A 409 -21.82 -33.17 -9.55
CA LEU A 409 -20.86 -33.20 -8.43
C LEU A 409 -20.11 -31.86 -8.39
N MET A 410 -20.04 -31.25 -7.20
CA MET A 410 -19.24 -30.04 -7.03
C MET A 410 -17.76 -30.38 -7.19
N SER A 411 -17.10 -29.75 -8.16
CA SER A 411 -15.66 -29.90 -8.36
C SER A 411 -14.87 -29.40 -7.16
N GLU A 412 -13.73 -30.03 -6.90
CA GLU A 412 -12.73 -29.51 -5.97
C GLU A 412 -12.23 -28.14 -6.44
N PHE A 413 -11.94 -27.27 -5.47
CA PHE A 413 -11.40 -25.95 -5.75
C PHE A 413 -10.35 -25.56 -4.72
N THR A 414 -9.40 -24.75 -5.16
CA THR A 414 -8.32 -24.25 -4.31
C THR A 414 -8.70 -22.91 -3.70
N ILE A 415 -8.54 -22.79 -2.38
CA ILE A 415 -8.57 -21.51 -1.68
C ILE A 415 -7.19 -20.87 -1.84
N LEU A 416 -7.14 -19.69 -2.48
CA LEU A 416 -5.90 -18.96 -2.69
C LEU A 416 -5.65 -18.00 -1.52
N THR A 417 -4.52 -18.15 -0.85
CA THR A 417 -4.02 -17.25 0.19
C THR A 417 -2.72 -16.56 -0.27
N PRO A 418 -2.31 -15.46 0.39
CA PRO A 418 -0.94 -14.96 0.25
C PRO A 418 0.08 -16.01 0.74
N PRO A 419 1.31 -15.98 0.20
CA PRO A 419 2.43 -16.76 0.73
C PRO A 419 2.67 -16.51 2.24
N ALA A 420 3.09 -17.56 2.96
CA ALA A 420 3.25 -17.52 4.42
C ALA A 420 4.43 -16.65 4.88
N ASP A 421 5.47 -16.51 4.06
CA ASP A 421 6.59 -15.60 4.25
C ASP A 421 6.17 -14.11 4.14
N TYR A 422 5.15 -13.83 3.33
CA TYR A 422 4.57 -12.49 3.19
C TYR A 422 3.54 -12.17 4.29
N ASP A 423 2.59 -13.08 4.55
CA ASP A 423 1.54 -12.90 5.56
C ASP A 423 1.16 -14.24 6.22
N PRO A 424 1.89 -14.67 7.26
CA PRO A 424 1.71 -15.98 7.87
C PRO A 424 0.33 -16.11 8.53
N LEU A 425 -0.22 -15.01 9.06
CA LEU A 425 -1.52 -15.00 9.72
C LEU A 425 -2.66 -15.28 8.73
N ARG A 426 -2.62 -14.67 7.53
CA ARG A 426 -3.60 -14.96 6.47
C ARG A 426 -3.40 -16.33 5.87
N ALA A 427 -2.17 -16.77 5.64
CA ALA A 427 -1.89 -18.10 5.15
C ALA A 427 -2.46 -19.16 6.10
N MET A 428 -2.15 -19.05 7.40
CA MET A 428 -2.67 -19.94 8.45
C MET A 428 -4.20 -19.88 8.56
N SER A 429 -4.79 -18.69 8.49
CA SER A 429 -6.27 -18.55 8.51
C SER A 429 -6.92 -19.32 7.36
N GLY A 430 -6.34 -19.30 6.17
CA GLY A 430 -6.88 -20.04 5.02
C GLY A 430 -6.60 -21.54 5.01
N VAL A 431 -5.68 -22.05 5.84
CA VAL A 431 -5.45 -23.49 6.04
C VAL A 431 -6.48 -24.08 7.03
N ILE A 432 -6.93 -23.25 7.98
CA ILE A 432 -7.84 -23.68 9.07
C ILE A 432 -9.32 -23.60 8.65
N ILE A 433 -9.62 -22.77 7.65
CA ILE A 433 -10.93 -22.69 6.99
C ILE A 433 -11.00 -23.76 5.91
#